data_AF-A0A967LX16-F1
#
_entry.id   AF-A0A967LX16-F1
#
_cell.length_a   1.000
_cell.length_b   1.000
_cell.length_c   1.000
_cell.angle_alpha   90.00
_cell.angle_beta   90.00
_cell.angle_gamma   90.00
#
_symmetry.space_group_name_H-M   'P 1'
#
loop_
_entity.id
_entity.type
_entity.pdbx_description
1 polymer ?
#
loop_
_entity_poly.entity_id
_entity_poly.type
_entity_poly.pdbx_seq_one_letter_code
_entity_poly.pdbx_strand_id
1 'polypeptide(L)'
;MEIIVFEDVHAKYEGYIYKGALLFVSGRVVKEIDQVRLVADEIMLLEDAAADMASSVHLQLTVEGLSGEPLKELRQLLKTHPGSCPVYLHFGVGQQTVVVQKLPTSFRIRPNKELQGRLTKQFGKDCLEVRYGEPHVA
;
A
#
# COMPACT_ATOMS: atom_id res chain seq x y z
N MET A 1 25.46 11.15 -3.65
CA MET A 1 24.43 11.32 -2.61
C MET A 1 24.73 10.31 -1.53
N GLU A 2 24.86 10.76 -0.29
CA GLU A 2 25.15 9.90 0.86
C GLU A 2 23.96 9.92 1.81
N ILE A 3 23.73 8.79 2.48
CA ILE A 3 22.72 8.67 3.53
C ILE A 3 23.45 8.42 4.85
N ILE A 4 23.21 9.29 5.83
CA ILE A 4 23.74 9.15 7.18
C ILE A 4 22.64 8.49 8.02
N VAL A 5 22.98 7.37 8.66
CA VAL A 5 22.12 6.68 9.62
C VAL A 5 22.80 6.74 10.97
N PHE A 6 22.18 7.44 11.92
CA PHE A 6 22.68 7.52 13.29
C PHE A 6 22.37 6.25 14.07
N GLU A 7 23.06 6.04 15.19
CA GLU A 7 23.01 4.80 15.96
C GLU A 7 21.60 4.46 16.47
N ASP A 8 20.82 5.47 16.86
CA ASP A 8 19.43 5.35 17.28
C ASP A 8 18.51 4.85 16.15
N VAL A 9 18.65 5.41 14.95
CA VAL A 9 17.91 4.99 13.75
C VAL A 9 18.37 3.61 13.29
N HIS A 10 19.68 3.35 13.30
CA HIS A 10 20.23 2.05 12.95
C HIS A 10 19.73 0.96 13.89
N ALA A 11 19.82 1.16 15.21
CA ALA A 11 19.35 0.19 16.20
C ALA A 11 17.85 -0.13 16.05
N LYS A 12 17.04 0.85 15.64
CA LYS A 12 15.60 0.66 15.40
C LYS A 12 15.29 -0.13 14.13
N TYR A 13 16.13 -0.01 13.10
CA TYR A 13 15.83 -0.49 11.74
C TYR A 13 16.88 -1.46 11.18
N GLU A 14 17.82 -1.94 11.99
CA GLU A 14 18.93 -2.82 11.56
C GLU A 14 18.45 -4.05 10.79
N GLY A 15 17.28 -4.60 11.17
CA GLY A 15 16.67 -5.76 10.51
C GLY A 15 16.28 -5.53 9.05
N TYR A 16 16.15 -4.27 8.61
CA TYR A 16 15.88 -3.92 7.22
C TYR A 16 17.17 -3.65 6.43
N ILE A 17 18.29 -3.34 7.09
CA ILE A 17 19.51 -2.86 6.44
C ILE A 17 20.44 -4.03 6.15
N TYR A 18 20.33 -4.58 4.94
CA TYR A 18 21.24 -5.61 4.44
C TYR A 18 21.52 -5.43 2.96
N LYS A 19 22.61 -6.03 2.48
CA LYS A 19 23.02 -5.93 1.08
C LYS A 19 21.94 -6.49 0.16
N GLY A 20 21.45 -5.67 -0.76
CA GLY A 20 20.40 -6.03 -1.72
C GLY A 20 18.97 -5.72 -1.24
N ALA A 21 18.79 -5.19 -0.04
CA ALA A 21 17.49 -4.69 0.42
C ALA A 21 17.08 -3.45 -0.39
N LEU A 22 15.80 -3.39 -0.80
CA LEU A 22 15.19 -2.18 -1.34
C LEU A 22 14.56 -1.40 -0.19
N LEU A 23 15.05 -0.19 0.05
CA LEU A 23 14.67 0.62 1.20
C LEU A 23 13.95 1.89 0.77
N PHE A 24 12.91 2.23 1.54
CA PHE A 24 12.37 3.58 1.60
C PHE A 24 13.02 4.29 2.79
N VAL A 25 13.57 5.48 2.53
CA VAL A 25 14.26 6.29 3.54
C VAL A 25 13.63 7.68 3.55
N SER A 26 13.08 8.08 4.70
CA SER A 26 12.64 9.44 4.95
C SER A 26 13.64 10.13 5.87
N GLY A 27 13.81 11.43 5.69
CA GLY A 27 14.79 12.16 6.48
C GLY A 27 14.98 13.60 6.03
N ARG A 28 15.93 14.27 6.68
CA ARG A 28 16.28 15.66 6.40
C ARG A 28 17.43 15.75 5.40
N VAL A 29 17.24 16.59 4.39
CA VAL A 29 18.31 16.90 3.43
C VAL A 29 19.24 17.96 4.03
N VAL A 30 20.52 17.65 4.12
CA VAL A 30 21.58 18.58 4.51
C VAL A 30 22.37 18.93 3.26
N LYS A 31 22.39 20.21 2.93
CA LYS A 31 23.10 20.73 1.76
C LYS A 31 24.30 21.56 2.23
N GLU A 32 25.47 21.13 1.81
CA GLU A 32 26.74 21.85 1.95
C GLU A 32 27.18 22.36 0.57
N ILE A 33 28.28 23.13 0.50
CA ILE A 33 28.73 23.82 -0.72
C ILE A 33 28.97 22.83 -1.87
N ASP A 34 29.58 21.67 -1.58
CA ASP A 34 29.94 20.66 -2.57
C ASP A 34 29.22 19.31 -2.38
N GLN A 35 28.31 19.19 -1.40
CA GLN A 35 27.71 17.91 -1.07
C GLN A 35 26.25 18.01 -0.62
N VAL A 36 25.45 17.02 -1.03
CA VAL A 36 24.09 16.80 -0.53
C VAL A 36 24.05 15.46 0.18
N ARG A 37 23.66 15.49 1.45
CA ARG A 37 23.50 14.33 2.32
C ARG A 37 22.06 14.22 2.77
N LEU A 38 21.57 13.00 2.96
CA LEU A 38 20.30 12.70 3.60
C LEU A 38 20.58 12.15 4.99
N VAL A 39 20.11 12.83 6.03
CA VAL A 39 20.11 12.29 7.39
C VAL A 39 18.81 11.51 7.57
N ALA A 40 18.91 10.19 7.68
CA ALA A 40 17.74 9.32 7.81
C ALA A 40 17.06 9.50 9.18
N ASP A 41 15.74 9.67 9.15
CA ASP A 41 14.88 9.66 10.34
C ASP A 41 14.12 8.33 10.44
N GLU A 42 13.64 7.79 9.30
CA GLU A 42 13.00 6.46 9.23
C GLU A 42 13.51 5.65 8.04
N ILE A 43 13.62 4.34 8.25
CA ILE A 43 14.05 3.37 7.23
C ILE A 43 13.10 2.17 7.30
N MET A 44 12.62 1.73 6.14
CA MET A 44 11.82 0.51 6.04
C MET A 44 11.99 -0.14 4.68
N LEU A 45 11.55 -1.39 4.53
CA LEU A 45 11.50 -2.04 3.23
C LEU A 45 10.55 -1.28 2.30
N LEU A 46 10.96 -1.11 1.04
CA LEU A 46 10.19 -0.39 0.04
C LEU A 46 8.77 -0.98 -0.15
N GLU A 47 8.65 -2.31 -0.01
CA GLU A 47 7.35 -2.99 -0.10
C GLU A 47 6.43 -2.72 1.09
N ASP A 48 6.99 -2.61 2.29
CA ASP A 48 6.24 -2.22 3.48
C ASP A 48 5.80 -0.75 3.37
N ALA A 49 6.71 0.13 2.92
CA ALA A 49 6.39 1.54 2.68
C ALA A 49 5.24 1.68 1.69
N ALA A 50 5.28 0.93 0.59
CA ALA A 50 4.20 0.91 -0.39
C ALA A 50 2.86 0.45 0.22
N ALA A 51 2.88 -0.56 1.10
CA ALA A 51 1.65 -0.99 1.77
C ALA A 51 1.12 0.07 2.76
N ASP A 52 2.01 0.73 3.50
CA ASP A 52 1.65 1.64 4.59
C ASP A 52 1.29 3.05 4.12
N MET A 53 1.86 3.50 3.00
CA MET A 53 1.58 4.79 2.37
C MET A 53 0.38 4.76 1.41
N ALA A 54 -0.24 3.61 1.23
CA ALA A 54 -1.44 3.48 0.40
C ALA A 54 -2.59 4.32 0.98
N SER A 55 -3.09 5.28 0.20
CA SER A 55 -4.19 6.17 0.61
C SER A 55 -5.56 5.54 0.41
N SER A 56 -5.70 4.70 -0.62
CA SER A 56 -6.92 3.92 -0.84
C SER A 56 -6.65 2.70 -1.73
N VAL A 57 -7.47 1.67 -1.53
CA VAL A 57 -7.54 0.51 -2.42
C VAL A 57 -8.85 0.56 -3.18
N HIS A 58 -8.77 0.43 -4.50
CA HIS A 58 -9.90 0.42 -5.40
C HIS A 58 -10.00 -0.97 -6.05
N LEU A 59 -11.15 -1.63 -5.84
CA LEU A 59 -11.43 -2.93 -6.40
C LEU A 59 -12.43 -2.82 -7.55
N GLN A 60 -12.00 -3.15 -8.77
CA GLN A 60 -12.84 -3.21 -9.95
C GLN A 60 -13.44 -4.60 -10.10
N LEU A 61 -14.76 -4.65 -10.16
CA LEU A 61 -15.52 -5.83 -9.85
C LEU A 61 -16.70 -5.92 -10.83
N THR A 62 -16.75 -6.97 -11.66
CA THR A 62 -17.82 -7.17 -12.65
C THR A 62 -19.04 -7.83 -11.99
N VAL A 63 -20.23 -7.26 -12.20
CA VAL A 63 -21.47 -7.69 -11.52
C VAL A 63 -21.85 -9.14 -11.82
N GLU A 64 -21.48 -9.66 -12.99
CA GLU A 64 -21.69 -11.05 -13.41
C GLU A 64 -20.92 -12.07 -12.53
N GLY A 65 -19.84 -11.65 -11.87
CA GLY A 65 -19.01 -12.49 -11.00
C GLY A 65 -19.25 -12.32 -9.49
N LEU A 66 -20.24 -11.51 -9.08
CA LEU A 66 -20.37 -11.02 -7.69
C LEU A 66 -21.62 -11.45 -6.93
N SER A 67 -22.26 -12.52 -7.36
CA SER A 67 -23.35 -13.15 -6.60
C SER A 67 -22.88 -14.43 -5.91
N GLY A 68 -23.30 -14.63 -4.66
CA GLY A 68 -23.06 -15.87 -3.92
C GLY A 68 -21.70 -15.96 -3.21
N GLU A 69 -20.87 -16.91 -3.62
CA GLU A 69 -19.61 -17.29 -2.96
C GLU A 69 -18.47 -16.26 -3.12
N PRO A 70 -18.22 -15.67 -4.31
CA PRO A 70 -17.08 -14.76 -4.50
C PRO A 70 -17.13 -13.53 -3.58
N LEU A 71 -18.32 -13.01 -3.30
CA LEU A 71 -18.50 -11.88 -2.38
C LEU A 71 -18.20 -12.27 -0.92
N LYS A 72 -18.57 -13.50 -0.51
CA LYS A 72 -18.25 -14.02 0.83
C LYS A 72 -16.75 -14.22 1.00
N GLU A 73 -16.09 -14.74 -0.03
CA GLU A 73 -14.64 -14.93 -0.04
C GLU A 73 -13.90 -13.60 -0.03
N LEU A 74 -14.32 -12.61 -0.83
CA LEU A 74 -13.78 -11.24 -0.78
C LEU A 74 -13.91 -10.68 0.64
N ARG A 75 -15.09 -10.78 1.23
CA ARG A 75 -15.34 -10.31 2.60
C ARG A 75 -14.40 -10.97 3.61
N GLN A 76 -14.17 -12.28 3.48
CA GLN A 76 -13.27 -13.01 4.35
C GLN A 76 -11.81 -12.58 4.15
N LEU A 77 -11.39 -12.44 2.89
CA LEU A 77 -10.04 -12.03 2.53
C LEU A 77 -9.71 -10.62 3.05
N LEU A 78 -10.64 -9.67 2.91
CA LEU A 78 -10.44 -8.33 3.47
C LEU A 78 -10.33 -8.36 5.00
N LYS A 79 -11.08 -9.25 5.67
CA LYS A 79 -11.03 -9.40 7.13
C LYS A 79 -9.76 -10.08 7.65
N THR A 80 -9.10 -10.91 6.86
CA THR A 80 -7.84 -11.57 7.25
C THR A 80 -6.62 -10.68 7.08
N HIS A 81 -6.75 -9.53 6.41
CA HIS A 81 -5.67 -8.56 6.20
C HIS A 81 -6.02 -7.17 6.74
N PRO A 82 -6.32 -7.00 8.04
CA PRO A 82 -6.70 -5.72 8.60
C PRO A 82 -5.58 -4.68 8.48
N GLY A 83 -5.94 -3.41 8.32
CA GLY A 83 -5.00 -2.29 8.27
C GLY A 83 -5.68 -0.93 8.31
N SER A 84 -4.98 0.12 7.87
CA SER A 84 -5.45 1.51 7.91
C SER A 84 -6.07 1.98 6.59
N CYS A 85 -5.83 1.28 5.48
CA CYS A 85 -6.17 1.73 4.15
C CYS A 85 -7.67 1.51 3.83
N PRO A 86 -8.42 2.55 3.44
CA PRO A 86 -9.82 2.42 3.04
C PRO A 86 -9.98 1.68 1.71
N VAL A 87 -11.04 0.87 1.61
CA VAL A 87 -11.37 0.09 0.42
C VAL A 87 -12.61 0.66 -0.28
N TYR A 88 -12.53 0.78 -1.60
CA TYR A 88 -13.59 1.22 -2.49
C TYR A 88 -13.90 0.10 -3.49
N LEU A 89 -15.16 -0.27 -3.61
CA LEU A 89 -15.63 -1.24 -4.59
C LEU A 89 -16.24 -0.49 -5.77
N HIS A 90 -15.84 -0.84 -6.99
CA HIS A 90 -16.38 -0.31 -8.23
C HIS A 90 -17.17 -1.41 -8.93
N PHE A 91 -18.47 -1.21 -9.10
CA PHE A 91 -19.36 -2.17 -9.77
C PHE A 91 -19.81 -1.63 -11.12
N GLY A 92 -19.59 -2.39 -12.19
CA GLY A 92 -20.14 -2.09 -13.50
C GLY A 92 -21.61 -2.49 -13.59
N VAL A 93 -22.53 -1.52 -13.72
CA VAL A 93 -23.96 -1.74 -13.94
C VAL A 93 -24.29 -1.40 -15.39
N GLY A 94 -24.60 -2.42 -16.20
CA GLY A 94 -24.84 -2.25 -17.63
C GLY A 94 -23.56 -1.87 -18.41
N GLN A 95 -23.72 -1.18 -19.54
CA GLN A 95 -22.58 -0.87 -20.43
C GLN A 95 -21.75 0.37 -20.03
N GLN A 96 -22.24 1.26 -19.17
CA GLN A 96 -21.59 2.57 -18.94
C GLN A 96 -21.66 3.12 -17.50
N THR A 97 -22.38 2.49 -16.57
CA THR A 97 -22.49 3.03 -15.20
C THR A 97 -21.55 2.30 -14.26
N VAL A 98 -20.68 3.04 -13.56
CA VAL A 98 -19.84 2.50 -12.48
C VAL A 98 -20.35 3.03 -11.15
N VAL A 99 -20.78 2.13 -10.27
CA VAL A 99 -21.16 2.46 -8.89
C VAL A 99 -19.94 2.30 -8.00
N VAL A 100 -19.54 3.38 -7.31
CA VAL A 100 -18.42 3.36 -6.36
C VAL A 100 -18.94 3.34 -4.94
N GLN A 101 -18.66 2.27 -4.21
CA GLN A 101 -19.03 2.11 -2.80
C GLN A 101 -17.80 2.10 -1.92
N LYS A 102 -17.69 3.09 -1.03
CA LYS A 102 -16.71 3.05 0.06
C LYS A 102 -17.15 2.03 1.11
N LEU A 103 -16.27 1.13 1.51
CA LEU A 103 -16.56 0.17 2.56
C LEU A 103 -16.43 0.80 3.96
N PRO A 104 -17.16 0.27 4.96
CA PRO A 104 -17.01 0.66 6.36
C PRO A 104 -15.57 0.47 6.87
N THR A 105 -15.23 1.17 7.95
CA THR A 105 -13.89 1.12 8.56
C THR A 105 -13.47 -0.28 9.01
N SER A 106 -14.44 -1.17 9.30
CA SER A 106 -14.20 -2.59 9.62
C SER A 106 -13.60 -3.41 8.48
N PHE A 107 -13.55 -2.86 7.27
CA PHE A 107 -12.95 -3.47 6.07
C PHE A 107 -11.70 -2.74 5.60
N ARG A 108 -11.10 -1.89 6.44
CA ARG A 108 -9.79 -1.33 6.13
C ARG A 108 -8.73 -2.42 6.14
N ILE A 109 -7.80 -2.33 5.19
CA ILE A 109 -6.79 -3.35 4.95
C ILE A 109 -5.39 -2.77 4.92
N ARG A 110 -4.38 -3.63 5.00
CA ARG A 110 -3.00 -3.31 4.60
C ARG A 110 -2.74 -3.98 3.24
N PRO A 111 -2.57 -3.24 2.14
CA PRO A 111 -2.43 -3.81 0.80
C PRO A 111 -1.04 -4.40 0.54
N ASN A 112 -0.64 -5.40 1.33
CA ASN A 112 0.63 -6.10 1.14
C ASN A 112 0.59 -6.99 -0.11
N LYS A 113 1.76 -7.38 -0.64
CA LYS A 113 1.87 -8.20 -1.87
C LYS A 113 1.06 -9.51 -1.80
N GLU A 114 0.95 -10.11 -0.61
CA GLU A 114 0.16 -11.33 -0.42
C GLU A 114 -1.32 -11.09 -0.73
N LEU A 115 -1.92 -10.06 -0.12
CA LEU A 115 -3.32 -9.70 -0.36
C LEU A 115 -3.54 -9.31 -1.82
N GLN A 116 -2.63 -8.51 -2.39
CA GLN A 116 -2.71 -8.12 -3.80
C GLN A 116 -2.67 -9.34 -4.72
N GLY A 117 -1.77 -10.30 -4.46
CA GLY A 117 -1.65 -11.53 -5.22
C GLY A 117 -2.90 -12.42 -5.12
N ARG A 118 -3.49 -12.54 -3.93
CA ARG A 118 -4.74 -13.30 -3.72
C ARG A 118 -5.92 -12.68 -4.47
N LEU A 119 -6.08 -11.35 -4.37
CA LEU A 119 -7.13 -10.62 -5.08
C LEU A 119 -6.97 -10.78 -6.60
N THR A 120 -5.77 -10.57 -7.13
CA THR A 120 -5.48 -10.73 -8.55
C THR A 120 -5.74 -12.14 -9.07
N LYS A 121 -5.41 -13.17 -8.27
CA LYS A 121 -5.64 -14.57 -8.63
C LYS A 121 -7.14 -14.90 -8.70
N GLN A 122 -7.94 -14.29 -7.85
CA GLN A 122 -9.36 -14.60 -7.71
C GLN A 122 -10.26 -13.74 -8.61
N PHE A 123 -9.96 -12.46 -8.76
CA PHE A 123 -10.79 -11.49 -9.47
C PHE A 123 -10.15 -10.95 -10.76
N GLY A 124 -8.92 -11.35 -11.08
CA GLY A 124 -8.21 -10.95 -12.31
C GLY A 124 -7.19 -9.83 -12.09
N LYS A 125 -6.30 -9.63 -13.08
CA LYS A 125 -5.16 -8.69 -12.96
C LYS A 125 -5.57 -7.22 -12.82
N ASP A 126 -6.68 -6.84 -13.44
CA ASP A 126 -7.15 -5.44 -13.45
C ASP A 126 -8.14 -5.15 -12.32
N CYS A 127 -8.36 -6.11 -11.40
CA CYS A 127 -9.33 -5.96 -10.33
C CYS A 127 -8.85 -5.03 -9.21
N LEU A 128 -7.56 -4.72 -9.12
CA LEU A 128 -6.97 -4.03 -7.98
C LEU A 128 -6.15 -2.84 -8.43
N GLU A 129 -6.47 -1.67 -7.86
CA GLU A 129 -5.69 -0.45 -8.00
C GLU A 129 -5.37 0.08 -6.59
N VAL A 130 -4.08 0.18 -6.27
CA VAL A 130 -3.60 0.82 -5.04
C VAL A 130 -3.24 2.26 -5.38
N ARG A 131 -3.86 3.21 -4.70
CA ARG A 131 -3.57 4.63 -4.85
C ARG A 131 -2.73 5.13 -3.70
N TYR A 132 -1.85 6.06 -4.01
CA TYR A 132 -0.98 6.74 -3.06
C TYR A 132 -1.42 8.19 -2.98
N GLY A 133 -1.39 8.76 -1.77
CA GLY A 133 -1.65 10.19 -1.59
C GLY A 133 -0.50 11.02 -2.11
N GLU A 134 -0.74 12.32 -2.34
CA GLU A 134 0.38 13.25 -2.51
C GLU A 134 1.24 13.21 -1.24
N PRO A 135 2.57 13.09 -1.35
CA PRO A 135 3.44 13.19 -0.19
C PRO A 135 3.19 14.56 0.43
N HIS A 136 2.77 14.59 1.69
CA HIS A 136 2.67 15.84 2.45
C HIS A 136 4.07 16.46 2.48
N VAL A 137 4.27 17.51 1.70
CA VAL A 137 5.41 18.41 1.85
C VAL A 137 5.10 19.26 3.07
N ALA A 138 5.59 18.83 4.23
CA ALA A 138 5.63 19.64 5.44
C ALA A 138 6.77 20.67 5.35
#